data_AF-A0A519UP98-F1
#
_entry.id   AF-A0A519UP98-F1
#
_cell.length_a   1.000
_cell.length_b   1.000
_cell.length_c   1.000
_cell.angle_alpha   90.00
_cell.angle_beta   90.00
_cell.angle_gamma   90.00
#
_symmetry.space_group_name_H-M   'P 1'
#
loop_
_entity.id
_entity.type
_entity.pdbx_description
1 polymer ?
#
loop_
_entity_poly.entity_id
_entity_poly.type
_entity_poly.pdbx_seq_one_letter_code
_entity_poly.pdbx_strand_id
1 'polypeptide(L)'
;MIQEDNKQSMLVLNKVNAYIGLLLAVIGYTICPLIKVPFQGNWNLYHTDSRLFFISLALLAILALCFFVRQLSAFRKVSIVFFIWNIIMAAAVYFKSNNYFNSKFFDKILAKTINYQWGWIVILVAAILLLTCVRKGVAIKD
;
A
#
# COMPACT_ATOMS: atom_id res chain seq x y z
N MET A 1 -7.96 39.98 -27.64
CA MET A 1 -7.13 39.89 -26.41
C MET A 1 -7.66 38.71 -25.63
N ILE A 2 -6.99 37.56 -25.73
CA ILE A 2 -7.44 36.29 -25.16
C ILE A 2 -7.22 36.38 -23.65
N GLN A 3 -8.30 36.38 -22.86
CA GLN A 3 -8.23 36.07 -21.44
C GLN A 3 -7.82 34.59 -21.33
N GLU A 4 -6.53 34.32 -21.16
CA GLU A 4 -6.08 33.04 -20.66
C GLU A 4 -6.71 32.84 -19.28
N ASP A 5 -7.77 32.06 -19.24
CA ASP A 5 -8.42 31.54 -18.06
C ASP A 5 -7.36 30.90 -17.16
N ASN A 6 -6.93 31.68 -16.16
CA ASN A 6 -6.00 31.26 -15.11
C ASN A 6 -6.72 30.29 -14.18
N LYS A 7 -6.98 29.09 -14.69
CA LYS A 7 -7.68 28.00 -14.03
C LYS A 7 -6.79 27.44 -12.93
N GLN A 8 -6.86 28.03 -11.75
CA GLN A 8 -6.16 27.51 -10.58
C GLN A 8 -6.74 26.14 -10.21
N SER A 9 -5.96 25.09 -10.45
CA SER A 9 -6.36 23.73 -10.08
C SER A 9 -6.22 23.56 -8.56
N MET A 10 -7.33 23.58 -7.83
CA MET A 10 -7.34 23.27 -6.40
C MET A 10 -7.31 21.75 -6.19
N LEU A 11 -6.62 21.25 -5.16
CA LEU A 11 -6.69 19.85 -4.78
C LEU A 11 -7.82 19.63 -3.79
N VAL A 12 -8.71 18.68 -4.08
CA VAL A 12 -9.83 18.27 -3.23
C VAL A 12 -9.53 16.89 -2.65
N LEU A 13 -9.73 16.72 -1.33
CA LEU A 13 -9.47 15.48 -0.60
C LEU A 13 -10.78 14.85 -0.12
N ASN A 14 -11.04 13.61 -0.53
CA ASN A 14 -12.08 12.78 0.08
C ASN A 14 -11.55 12.19 1.41
N LYS A 15 -11.93 12.82 2.51
CA LYS A 15 -11.50 12.45 3.87
C LYS A 15 -11.91 11.02 4.24
N VAL A 16 -13.11 10.59 3.85
CA VAL A 16 -13.62 9.25 4.16
C VAL A 16 -12.72 8.19 3.54
N ASN A 17 -12.41 8.32 2.26
CA ASN A 17 -11.50 7.40 1.57
C ASN A 17 -10.09 7.42 2.17
N ALA A 18 -9.59 8.60 2.57
CA ALA A 18 -8.28 8.71 3.20
C ALA A 18 -8.22 7.99 4.56
N TYR A 19 -9.22 8.20 5.43
CA TYR A 19 -9.30 7.52 6.73
C TYR A 19 -9.46 6.00 6.58
N ILE A 20 -10.39 5.55 5.72
CA ILE A 20 -10.60 4.12 5.47
C ILE A 20 -9.34 3.50 4.87
N GLY A 21 -8.70 4.18 3.92
CA GLY A 21 -7.46 3.73 3.29
C GLY A 21 -6.32 3.59 4.29
N LEU A 22 -6.11 4.58 5.16
CA LEU A 22 -5.10 4.51 6.23
C LEU A 22 -5.40 3.36 7.20
N LEU A 23 -6.64 3.22 7.65
CA LEU A 23 -7.06 2.17 8.59
C LEU A 23 -6.85 0.76 7.98
N LEU A 24 -7.30 0.55 6.75
CA LEU A 24 -7.15 -0.73 6.06
C LEU A 24 -5.67 -1.06 5.80
N ALA A 25 -4.82 -0.06 5.53
CA ALA A 25 -3.38 -0.29 5.39
C ALA A 25 -2.75 -0.78 6.71
N VAL A 26 -3.10 -0.16 7.86
CA VAL A 26 -2.63 -0.61 9.17
C VAL A 26 -3.05 -2.07 9.42
N ILE A 27 -4.34 -2.37 9.25
CA ILE A 27 -4.89 -3.72 9.45
C ILE A 27 -4.24 -4.72 8.50
N GLY A 28 -4.09 -4.35 7.22
CA GLY A 28 -3.49 -5.18 6.18
C GLY A 28 -2.06 -5.57 6.49
N TYR A 29 -1.23 -4.65 6.99
CA TYR A 29 0.17 -4.94 7.30
C TYR A 29 0.37 -5.70 8.61
N THR A 30 -0.44 -5.39 9.63
CA THR A 30 -0.19 -5.85 11.00
C THR A 30 -0.96 -7.12 11.36
N ILE A 31 -2.20 -7.26 10.88
CA ILE A 31 -3.13 -8.29 11.33
C ILE A 31 -3.42 -9.31 10.22
N CYS A 32 -3.64 -8.83 8.99
CA CYS A 32 -4.10 -9.72 7.92
C CYS A 32 -3.05 -10.77 7.53
N PRO A 33 -3.48 -12.01 7.28
CA PRO A 33 -2.59 -13.02 6.73
C PRO A 33 -2.30 -12.68 5.26
N LEU A 34 -1.02 -12.67 4.90
CA LEU A 34 -0.53 -12.49 3.53
C LEU A 34 -0.13 -13.82 2.91
N ILE A 35 0.45 -14.72 3.71
CA ILE A 35 0.93 -16.01 3.26
C ILE A 35 0.47 -17.06 4.26
N LYS A 36 0.11 -18.24 3.75
CA LYS A 36 -0.01 -19.43 4.57
C LYS A 36 1.20 -20.33 4.31
N VAL A 37 2.00 -20.52 5.36
CA VAL A 37 3.16 -21.41 5.34
C VAL A 37 2.74 -22.76 5.92
N PRO A 38 3.09 -23.89 5.27
CA PRO A 38 2.79 -25.20 5.83
C PRO A 38 3.44 -25.35 7.22
N PHE A 39 2.75 -26.06 8.12
CA PHE A 39 3.13 -26.30 9.52
C PHE A 39 3.14 -25.08 10.46
N GLN A 40 3.44 -23.87 9.98
CA GLN A 40 3.48 -22.66 10.81
C GLN A 40 2.21 -21.79 10.73
N GLY A 41 1.35 -22.02 9.72
CA GLY A 41 0.05 -21.38 9.61
C GLY A 41 0.08 -20.03 8.90
N ASN A 42 -0.73 -19.09 9.38
CA ASN A 42 -0.99 -17.81 8.74
C ASN A 42 0.07 -16.77 9.14
N TRP A 43 0.77 -16.23 8.15
CA TRP A 43 1.80 -15.21 8.34
C TRP A 43 1.33 -13.86 7.80
N ASN A 44 1.57 -12.82 8.58
CA ASN A 44 1.48 -11.44 8.13
C ASN A 44 2.81 -11.01 7.47
N LEU A 45 2.91 -9.72 7.14
CA LEU A 45 4.11 -9.19 6.50
C LEU A 45 5.34 -9.26 7.42
N TYR A 46 5.18 -9.03 8.72
CA TYR A 46 6.27 -9.05 9.69
C TYR A 46 6.97 -10.42 9.75
N HIS A 47 6.20 -11.51 9.80
CA HIS A 47 6.76 -12.86 9.78
C HIS A 47 7.39 -13.22 8.44
N THR A 48 6.84 -12.70 7.33
CA THR A 48 7.36 -12.95 5.98
C THR A 48 8.72 -12.27 5.75
N ASP A 49 8.80 -10.98 6.06
CA ASP A 49 10.01 -10.18 6.00
C ASP A 49 9.86 -8.91 6.83
N SER A 50 10.59 -8.83 7.94
CA SER A 50 10.55 -7.67 8.82
C SER A 50 11.00 -6.38 8.13
N ARG A 51 11.91 -6.44 7.13
CA ARG A 51 12.36 -5.24 6.40
C ARG A 51 11.24 -4.67 5.53
N LEU A 52 10.55 -5.53 4.78
CA LEU A 52 9.38 -5.12 3.99
C LEU A 52 8.30 -4.51 4.89
N PHE A 53 8.07 -5.11 6.06
CA PHE A 53 7.11 -4.60 7.05
C PHE A 53 7.47 -3.20 7.54
N PHE A 54 8.72 -2.97 7.97
CA PHE A 54 9.13 -1.66 8.49
C PHE A 54 9.10 -0.57 7.42
N ILE A 55 9.49 -0.87 6.18
CA ILE A 55 9.40 0.10 5.07
C ILE A 55 7.94 0.45 4.78
N SER A 56 7.04 -0.53 4.76
CA SER A 56 5.60 -0.30 4.58
C SER A 56 5.01 0.59 5.68
N LEU A 57 5.36 0.34 6.94
CA LEU A 57 4.93 1.19 8.06
C LEU A 57 5.51 2.60 7.98
N ALA A 58 6.77 2.75 7.56
CA ALA A 58 7.40 4.07 7.40
C ALA A 58 6.67 4.89 6.32
N LEU A 59 6.36 4.30 5.17
CA LEU A 59 5.58 4.98 4.13
C LEU A 59 4.16 5.33 4.60
N LEU A 60 3.52 4.42 5.34
CA LEU A 60 2.20 4.67 5.92
C LEU A 60 2.23 5.81 6.95
N ALA A 61 3.27 5.89 7.77
CA ALA A 61 3.48 6.98 8.71
C ALA A 61 3.69 8.32 8.01
N ILE A 62 4.47 8.35 6.92
CA ILE A 62 4.66 9.55 6.09
C ILE A 62 3.31 9.99 5.47
N LEU A 63 2.51 9.05 4.97
CA LEU A 63 1.16 9.34 4.47
C LEU A 63 0.28 9.95 5.55
N ALA A 64 0.21 9.32 6.72
CA ALA A 64 -0.55 9.82 7.85
C ALA A 64 -0.09 11.23 8.25
N LEU A 65 1.23 11.46 8.32
CA LEU A 65 1.79 12.78 8.62
C LEU A 65 1.34 13.82 7.58
N CYS A 66 1.53 13.56 6.28
CA CYS A 66 1.09 14.46 5.22
C CYS A 66 -0.41 14.77 5.27
N PHE A 67 -1.22 13.78 5.65
CA PHE A 67 -2.65 13.95 5.86
C PHE A 67 -2.96 14.88 7.05
N PHE A 68 -2.32 14.66 8.19
CA PHE A 68 -2.53 15.47 9.40
C PHE A 68 -2.06 16.91 9.23
N VAL A 69 -0.89 17.15 8.61
CA VAL A 69 -0.39 18.51 8.33
C VAL A 69 -1.09 19.18 7.13
N ARG A 70 -2.12 18.53 6.55
CA ARG A 70 -2.91 19.02 5.41
C ARG A 70 -2.10 19.34 4.15
N GLN A 71 -0.94 18.71 3.98
CA GLN A 71 -0.07 18.87 2.82
C GLN A 71 -0.58 18.02 1.65
N LEU A 72 -1.69 18.43 1.01
CA LEU A 72 -2.41 17.61 0.02
C LEU A 72 -1.57 17.24 -1.22
N SER A 73 -0.67 18.14 -1.65
CA SER A 73 0.25 17.88 -2.77
C SER A 73 1.24 16.78 -2.43
N ALA A 74 1.85 16.84 -1.24
CA ALA A 74 2.76 15.82 -0.76
C ALA A 74 2.03 14.49 -0.53
N PHE A 75 0.88 14.53 0.15
CA PHE A 75 0.04 13.36 0.39
C PHE A 75 -0.27 12.61 -0.92
N ARG A 76 -0.70 13.33 -1.98
CA ARG A 76 -0.96 12.72 -3.29
C ARG A 76 0.28 12.05 -3.89
N LYS A 77 1.44 12.70 -3.84
CA LYS A 77 2.70 12.13 -4.37
C LYS A 77 3.08 10.86 -3.60
N VAL A 78 3.00 10.91 -2.27
CA VAL A 78 3.33 9.77 -1.42
C VAL A 78 2.30 8.64 -1.63
N SER A 79 1.02 8.92 -1.88
CA SER A 79 0.03 7.88 -2.19
C SER A 79 0.38 7.10 -3.47
N ILE A 80 0.95 7.76 -4.48
CA ILE A 80 1.44 7.10 -5.69
C ILE A 80 2.63 6.20 -5.35
N VAL A 81 3.61 6.72 -4.61
CA VAL A 81 4.77 5.94 -4.15
C VAL A 81 4.34 4.74 -3.33
N PHE A 82 3.37 4.92 -2.42
CA PHE A 82 2.80 3.87 -1.60
C PHE A 82 2.11 2.79 -2.43
N PHE A 83 1.35 3.17 -3.45
CA PHE A 83 0.73 2.20 -4.36
C PHE A 83 1.77 1.38 -5.11
N ILE A 84 2.79 2.03 -5.70
CA ILE A 84 3.89 1.37 -6.40
C ILE A 84 4.66 0.44 -5.45
N TRP A 85 4.94 0.91 -4.24
CA TRP A 85 5.60 0.12 -3.20
C TRP A 85 4.85 -1.17 -2.89
N ASN A 86 3.51 -1.14 -2.79
CA ASN A 86 2.73 -2.34 -2.52
C ASN A 86 2.81 -3.38 -3.66
N ILE A 87 2.91 -2.94 -4.92
CA ILE A 87 3.14 -3.84 -6.06
C ILE A 87 4.54 -4.46 -5.99
N ILE A 88 5.56 -3.63 -5.72
CA ILE A 88 6.95 -4.10 -5.56
C ILE A 88 7.06 -5.08 -4.40
N MET A 89 6.41 -4.80 -3.27
CA MET A 89 6.38 -5.66 -2.10
C MET A 89 5.73 -7.01 -2.42
N ALA A 90 4.60 -7.03 -3.15
CA ALA A 90 3.96 -8.27 -3.58
C ALA A 90 4.90 -9.11 -4.46
N ALA A 91 5.58 -8.47 -5.42
CA ALA A 91 6.58 -9.13 -6.27
C ALA A 91 7.77 -9.65 -5.45
N ALA A 92 8.30 -8.85 -4.52
CA ALA A 92 9.41 -9.26 -3.66
C ALA A 92 9.05 -10.47 -2.80
N VAL A 93 7.84 -10.49 -2.23
CA VAL A 93 7.32 -11.65 -1.49
C VAL A 93 7.19 -12.88 -2.40
N TYR A 94 6.73 -12.70 -3.64
CA TYR A 94 6.64 -13.78 -4.63
C TYR A 94 8.00 -14.37 -5.02
N PHE A 95 8.98 -13.53 -5.31
CA PHE A 95 10.32 -14.03 -5.60
C PHE A 95 10.96 -14.70 -4.38
N LYS A 96 10.69 -14.19 -3.18
CA LYS A 96 11.18 -14.78 -1.93
C LYS A 96 10.55 -16.15 -1.68
N SER A 97 9.24 -16.29 -1.81
CA SER A 97 8.55 -17.57 -1.61
C SER A 97 8.95 -18.63 -2.63
N ASN A 98 9.29 -18.22 -3.87
CA ASN A 98 9.60 -19.14 -4.95
C ASN A 98 11.09 -19.48 -5.12
N ASN A 99 12.03 -18.67 -4.58
CA ASN A 99 13.48 -18.85 -4.84
C ASN A 99 14.39 -18.92 -3.59
N TYR A 100 13.92 -18.61 -2.38
CA TYR A 100 14.82 -18.44 -1.21
C TYR A 100 14.98 -19.65 -0.29
N PHE A 101 14.33 -20.80 -0.52
CA PHE A 101 14.55 -21.98 0.32
C PHE A 101 15.76 -22.78 -0.14
N ASN A 102 16.94 -22.16 -0.19
CA ASN A 102 18.29 -22.61 -0.61
C ASN A 102 18.74 -24.08 -0.30
N SER A 103 17.91 -24.91 0.32
CA SER A 103 17.98 -26.36 0.31
C SER A 103 17.17 -26.96 -0.86
N LYS A 104 17.87 -27.69 -1.74
CA LYS A 104 17.29 -28.40 -2.90
C LYS A 104 16.13 -29.36 -2.58
N PHE A 105 15.93 -29.72 -1.30
CA PHE A 105 14.87 -30.61 -0.82
C PHE A 105 13.60 -29.87 -0.37
N PHE A 106 13.75 -28.82 0.45
CA PHE A 106 12.61 -28.00 0.88
C PHE A 106 12.09 -27.07 -0.21
N ASP A 107 12.93 -26.66 -1.18
CA ASP A 107 12.50 -25.88 -2.35
C ASP A 107 11.35 -26.56 -3.10
N LYS A 108 11.40 -27.89 -3.33
CA LYS A 108 10.36 -28.61 -4.09
C LYS A 108 9.05 -28.82 -3.32
N ILE A 109 9.11 -28.89 -1.98
CA ILE A 109 7.95 -29.19 -1.13
C ILE A 109 7.30 -27.90 -0.61
N LEU A 110 8.10 -26.90 -0.21
CA LEU A 110 7.59 -25.64 0.35
C LEU A 110 7.14 -24.65 -0.72
N ALA A 111 7.89 -24.49 -1.82
CA ALA A 111 7.51 -23.54 -2.88
C ALA A 111 6.16 -23.90 -3.53
N LYS A 112 5.81 -25.20 -3.55
CA LYS A 112 4.54 -25.69 -4.11
C LYS A 112 3.34 -25.54 -3.16
N THR A 113 3.56 -25.14 -1.90
CA THR A 113 2.51 -25.14 -0.84
C THR A 113 2.30 -23.77 -0.20
N ILE A 114 3.06 -22.74 -0.59
CA ILE A 114 2.82 -21.36 -0.16
C ILE A 114 1.56 -20.84 -0.86
N ASN A 115 0.51 -20.61 -0.07
CA ASN A 115 -0.75 -20.07 -0.55
C ASN A 115 -0.88 -18.60 -0.16
N TYR A 116 -1.07 -17.74 -1.16
CA TYR A 116 -1.40 -16.33 -0.96
C TYR A 116 -2.76 -16.21 -0.27
N GLN A 117 -2.83 -15.33 0.73
CA GLN A 117 -4.03 -15.12 1.54
C GLN A 117 -4.70 -13.78 1.20
N TRP A 118 -5.91 -13.58 1.73
CA TRP A 118 -6.77 -12.43 1.40
C TRP A 118 -6.24 -11.07 1.89
N GLY A 119 -5.21 -11.02 2.75
CA GLY A 119 -4.62 -9.76 3.20
C GLY A 119 -4.05 -8.91 2.07
N TRP A 120 -3.64 -9.51 0.95
CA TRP A 120 -3.23 -8.79 -0.26
C TRP A 120 -4.36 -7.94 -0.84
N ILE A 121 -5.59 -8.45 -0.80
CA ILE A 121 -6.77 -7.73 -1.28
C ILE A 121 -7.03 -6.51 -0.39
N VAL A 122 -6.91 -6.66 0.94
CA VAL A 122 -7.07 -5.56 1.91
C VAL A 122 -6.06 -4.45 1.64
N ILE A 123 -4.79 -4.81 1.46
CA ILE A 123 -3.71 -3.85 1.16
C ILE A 123 -3.96 -3.15 -0.18
N LEU A 124 -4.40 -3.89 -1.21
CA LEU A 124 -4.68 -3.34 -2.53
C LEU A 124 -5.85 -2.34 -2.48
N VAL A 125 -6.93 -2.69 -1.78
CA VAL A 125 -8.08 -1.78 -1.58
C VAL A 125 -7.64 -0.52 -0.83
N ALA A 126 -6.85 -0.67 0.24
CA ALA A 126 -6.29 0.45 0.98
C ALA A 126 -5.48 1.39 0.07
N ALA A 127 -4.58 0.82 -0.74
CA ALA A 127 -3.75 1.58 -1.65
C ALA A 127 -4.56 2.31 -2.74
N ILE A 128 -5.60 1.68 -3.31
CA ILE A 128 -6.49 2.32 -4.28
C ILE A 128 -7.28 3.48 -3.65
N LEU A 129 -7.81 3.30 -2.43
CA LEU A 129 -8.51 4.37 -1.72
C LEU A 129 -7.59 5.57 -1.47
N LEU A 130 -6.36 5.33 -1.03
CA LEU A 130 -5.35 6.37 -0.80
C LEU A 130 -4.89 7.05 -2.09
N LEU A 131 -4.79 6.29 -3.19
CA LEU A 131 -4.40 6.81 -4.50
C LEU A 131 -5.47 7.73 -5.09
N THR A 132 -6.74 7.37 -4.92
CA THR A 132 -7.88 8.02 -5.61
C THR A 132 -8.58 9.10 -4.77
N CYS A 133 -8.23 9.23 -3.48
CA CYS A 133 -8.91 10.18 -2.59
C CYS A 133 -8.52 11.65 -2.83
N VAL A 134 -7.39 11.95 -3.48
CA VAL A 134 -7.05 13.32 -3.91
C VAL A 134 -7.36 13.52 -5.37
N ARG A 135 -8.22 14.51 -5.68
CA ARG A 135 -8.61 14.87 -7.04
C ARG A 135 -8.26 16.33 -7.34
N LYS A 136 -8.05 16.66 -8.61
CA LYS A 136 -7.99 18.06 -9.06
C LYS A 136 -9.43 18.57 -9.16
N GLY A 137 -9.79 19.57 -8.35
CA GLY A 137 -11.02 20.33 -8.47
C GLY A 137 -10.82 21.59 -9.32
N VAL A 138 -11.91 22.11 -9.88
CA VAL A 138 -11.95 23.42 -10.53
C VAL A 138 -12.45 24.41 -9.49
N ALA A 139 -11.67 25.45 -9.18
CA ALA A 139 -12.18 26.57 -8.41
C ALA A 139 -13.15 27.35 -9.31
N ILE A 140 -14.44 27.36 -8.96
CA ILE A 140 -15.37 28.35 -9.52
C ILE A 140 -15.19 29.58 -8.64
N LYS A 141 -14.67 30.65 -9.24
CA LYS A 141 -14.51 31.95 -8.57
C LYS A 141 -15.77 32.73 -8.93
N ASP A 142 -16.66 32.91 -7.95
CA ASP A 142 -17.85 33.77 -8.07
C ASP A 142 -17.44 35.25 -8.18
#